data_AF-A0A2D6PPU8-F1
#
_entry.id   AF-A0A2D6PPU8-F1
#
_cell.length_a   1.000
_cell.length_b   1.000
_cell.length_c   1.000
_cell.angle_alpha   90.00
_cell.angle_beta   90.00
_cell.angle_gamma   90.00
#
_symmetry.space_group_name_H-M   'P 1'
#
loop_
_entity.id
_entity.type
_entity.pdbx_description
1 polymer ?
#
loop_
_entity_poly.entity_id
_entity_poly.type
_entity_poly.pdbx_seq_one_letter_code
_entity_poly.pdbx_strand_id
1 'polypeptide(L)'
;MRCVLCLAASAWIALAPAQSGLAAHWRLDETTGTVASDSSANANDGTLVGFPIGVSPWTAGAIGGALTFSGAQHVNCTLNGGLPAYDASGSPFTITAWVNGPPQDDDRFYAEGSSTNNMPLYTLGSGRNSNATPDRLQLFVRNDTGATIKNAQSTLPVFDSTWHHVAIVDVGGSVVVYIDGVPDATNFSYVITGTHNGVDRVALGAVLRAGTCCLYNGLLDDVRVYSTALTANDVVNVINNLPLVPGFQTNQAGASLVVDGTIGSTFGAAPVSLSLGQAFDLTLSTSQAGLPWEMAIDVVPAIPNAQVFTVNIVNVSFTSPTLSLLNNSFSSSFGIAPGLPGLGGSGGTTSATLSLTAPLSAIMITTQFAMFDPSSPDGFSASGPADITVQ
;
A
#
# COMPACT_ATOMS: atom_id res chain seq x y z
N MET A 1 -2.06 -44.61 41.92
CA MET A 1 -3.42 -44.02 41.80
C MET A 1 -3.27 -42.64 41.19
N ARG A 2 -4.18 -42.30 40.27
CA ARG A 2 -4.08 -41.35 39.16
C ARG A 2 -3.47 -39.97 39.48
N CYS A 3 -2.50 -39.58 38.64
CA CYS A 3 -1.99 -38.23 38.47
C CYS A 3 -2.97 -37.44 37.59
N VAL A 4 -3.35 -36.24 38.03
CA VAL A 4 -4.24 -35.31 37.31
C VAL A 4 -3.37 -34.49 36.36
N LEU A 5 -3.59 -34.64 35.05
CA LEU A 5 -2.98 -33.79 34.04
C LEU A 5 -3.98 -32.69 33.65
N CYS A 6 -3.70 -31.44 34.06
CA CYS A 6 -4.36 -30.27 33.52
C CYS A 6 -3.85 -30.02 32.10
N LEU A 7 -4.72 -30.14 31.09
CA LEU A 7 -4.48 -29.62 29.75
C LEU A 7 -4.90 -28.14 29.72
N ALA A 8 -3.91 -27.24 29.76
CA ALA A 8 -4.12 -25.86 29.35
C ALA A 8 -4.14 -25.83 27.81
N ALA A 9 -5.28 -25.51 27.21
CA ALA A 9 -5.38 -25.22 25.79
C ALA A 9 -4.74 -23.85 25.53
N SER A 10 -3.56 -23.85 24.90
CA SER A 10 -2.94 -22.66 24.37
C SER A 10 -3.74 -22.19 23.15
N ALA A 11 -4.54 -21.14 23.34
CA ALA A 11 -5.10 -20.39 22.23
C ALA A 11 -3.95 -19.61 21.58
N TRP A 12 -3.55 -20.05 20.39
CA TRP A 12 -2.67 -19.27 19.52
C TRP A 12 -3.48 -18.09 18.99
N ILE A 13 -3.34 -16.92 19.61
CA ILE A 13 -3.71 -15.66 18.96
C ILE A 13 -2.65 -15.44 17.89
N ALA A 14 -2.96 -15.81 16.65
CA ALA A 14 -2.21 -15.33 15.51
C ALA A 14 -2.45 -13.82 15.42
N LEU A 15 -1.50 -13.01 15.91
CA LEU A 15 -1.46 -11.61 15.51
C LEU A 15 -1.24 -11.61 14.00
N ALA A 16 -2.24 -11.17 13.25
CA ALA A 16 -2.03 -10.78 11.86
C ALA A 16 -0.90 -9.74 11.84
N PRO A 17 0.07 -9.84 10.92
CA PRO A 17 1.10 -8.82 10.80
C PRO A 17 0.41 -7.46 10.65
N ALA A 18 0.80 -6.47 11.46
CA ALA A 18 0.30 -5.12 11.33
C ALA A 18 0.64 -4.64 9.90
N GLN A 19 -0.38 -4.51 9.05
CA GLN A 19 -0.22 -3.89 7.75
C GLN A 19 0.07 -2.41 7.96
N SER A 20 1.21 -1.92 7.47
CA SER A 20 1.61 -0.53 7.68
C SER A 20 0.53 0.42 7.20
N GLY A 21 0.11 1.35 8.05
CA GLY A 21 -0.87 2.37 7.68
C GLY A 21 -2.29 1.84 7.45
N LEU A 22 -2.63 0.58 7.73
CA LEU A 22 -4.00 0.08 7.55
C LEU A 22 -4.94 0.75 8.57
N ALA A 23 -5.81 1.63 8.08
CA ALA A 23 -6.76 2.40 8.87
C ALA A 23 -8.10 1.66 9.05
N ALA A 24 -8.56 0.94 8.04
CA ALA A 24 -9.76 0.10 8.11
C ALA A 24 -9.66 -1.05 7.08
N HIS A 25 -10.24 -2.20 7.42
CA HIS A 25 -10.34 -3.37 6.54
C HIS A 25 -11.62 -4.15 6.82
N TRP A 26 -12.67 -3.87 6.05
CA TRP A 26 -13.90 -4.66 6.02
C TRP A 26 -13.77 -5.77 4.98
N ARG A 27 -13.48 -6.97 5.45
CA ARG A 27 -13.38 -8.15 4.57
C ARG A 27 -14.72 -8.58 4.00
N LEU A 28 -15.80 -8.38 4.76
CA LEU A 28 -17.15 -8.81 4.39
C LEU A 28 -17.28 -10.35 4.24
N ASP A 29 -16.48 -11.08 5.02
CA ASP A 29 -16.39 -12.54 5.10
C ASP A 29 -17.41 -13.16 6.08
N GLU A 30 -18.19 -12.34 6.80
CA GLU A 30 -19.16 -12.84 7.75
C GLU A 30 -20.21 -13.72 7.07
N THR A 31 -20.78 -14.67 7.79
CA THR A 31 -21.83 -15.57 7.26
C THR A 31 -23.19 -15.34 7.90
N THR A 32 -23.23 -14.56 9.00
CA THR A 32 -24.42 -14.25 9.78
C THR A 32 -24.26 -12.91 10.49
N GLY A 33 -25.36 -12.37 11.02
CA GLY A 33 -25.34 -11.14 11.80
C GLY A 33 -25.45 -9.88 10.95
N THR A 34 -25.40 -8.73 11.64
CA THR A 34 -25.62 -7.39 11.08
C THR A 34 -24.41 -6.48 11.28
N VAL A 35 -23.24 -7.06 11.51
CA VAL A 35 -21.98 -6.33 11.71
C VAL A 35 -21.01 -6.76 10.61
N ALA A 36 -20.47 -5.79 9.90
CA ALA A 36 -19.28 -5.95 9.05
C ALA A 36 -18.07 -5.59 9.91
N SER A 37 -17.28 -6.58 10.33
CA SER A 37 -16.16 -6.31 11.23
C SER A 37 -15.01 -5.62 10.51
N ASP A 38 -14.45 -4.59 11.12
CA ASP A 38 -13.16 -4.03 10.73
C ASP A 38 -12.05 -4.87 11.35
N SER A 39 -11.21 -5.45 10.49
CA SER A 39 -10.08 -6.29 10.92
C SER A 39 -8.78 -5.53 11.15
N SER A 40 -8.80 -4.21 11.02
CA SER A 40 -7.70 -3.32 11.43
C SER A 40 -7.61 -3.20 12.96
N ALA A 41 -6.58 -2.50 13.44
CA ALA A 41 -6.42 -2.18 14.86
C ALA A 41 -7.40 -1.10 15.36
N ASN A 42 -8.08 -0.38 14.46
CA ASN A 42 -8.96 0.73 14.83
C ASN A 42 -10.40 0.30 15.15
N ALA A 43 -10.81 -0.93 14.79
CA ALA A 43 -12.15 -1.44 15.05
C ALA A 43 -13.26 -0.49 14.55
N ASN A 44 -13.12 0.02 13.32
CA ASN A 44 -14.12 0.82 12.62
C ASN A 44 -15.31 -0.04 12.12
N ASP A 45 -15.88 -0.88 12.98
CA ASP A 45 -16.94 -1.83 12.63
C ASP A 45 -18.14 -1.15 11.95
N GLY A 46 -18.70 -1.84 10.96
CA GLY A 46 -19.86 -1.41 10.20
C GLY A 46 -21.16 -2.04 10.70
N THR A 47 -22.20 -1.22 10.90
CA THR A 47 -23.55 -1.74 11.15
C THR A 47 -24.35 -1.80 9.84
N LEU A 48 -24.89 -2.97 9.53
CA LEU A 48 -25.75 -3.19 8.37
C LEU A 48 -27.14 -2.56 8.62
N VAL A 49 -27.56 -1.65 7.74
CA VAL A 49 -28.84 -0.91 7.84
C VAL A 49 -29.70 -1.17 6.60
N GLY A 50 -30.98 -1.49 6.82
CA GLY A 50 -31.96 -1.73 5.75
C GLY A 50 -31.95 -3.16 5.19
N PHE A 51 -31.10 -4.05 5.71
CA PHE A 51 -31.05 -5.45 5.30
C PHE A 51 -32.25 -6.25 5.86
N PRO A 52 -32.93 -7.07 5.04
CA PRO A 52 -34.08 -7.85 5.49
C PRO A 52 -33.70 -8.87 6.57
N ILE A 53 -34.52 -8.94 7.64
CA ILE A 53 -34.34 -9.94 8.69
C ILE A 53 -34.65 -11.34 8.12
N GLY A 54 -33.77 -12.31 8.39
CA GLY A 54 -33.95 -13.70 7.96
C GLY A 54 -33.48 -14.02 6.54
N VAL A 55 -32.97 -13.02 5.80
CA VAL A 55 -32.27 -13.22 4.53
C VAL A 55 -30.81 -12.86 4.75
N SER A 56 -29.89 -13.82 4.52
CA SER A 56 -28.46 -13.54 4.62
C SER A 56 -28.04 -12.63 3.48
N PRO A 57 -27.45 -11.44 3.76
CA PRO A 57 -26.88 -10.60 2.72
C PRO A 57 -25.45 -11.01 2.34
N TRP A 58 -24.87 -11.93 3.12
CA TRP A 58 -23.53 -12.48 2.92
C TRP A 58 -23.54 -13.56 1.85
N THR A 59 -22.62 -13.46 0.89
CA THR A 59 -22.47 -14.37 -0.25
C THR A 59 -20.99 -14.66 -0.52
N ALA A 60 -20.67 -15.48 -1.53
CA ALA A 60 -19.30 -15.67 -1.98
C ALA A 60 -18.77 -14.42 -2.70
N GLY A 61 -17.54 -14.01 -2.35
CA GLY A 61 -16.88 -12.82 -2.88
C GLY A 61 -15.80 -13.08 -3.91
N ALA A 62 -15.04 -12.03 -4.23
CA ALA A 62 -13.79 -12.13 -4.98
C ALA A 62 -12.71 -12.80 -4.12
N ILE A 63 -12.70 -12.52 -2.81
CA ILE A 63 -11.82 -13.11 -1.81
C ILE A 63 -12.70 -13.59 -0.64
N GLY A 64 -12.99 -14.89 -0.58
CA GLY A 64 -13.80 -15.42 0.51
C GLY A 64 -15.28 -15.06 0.37
N GLY A 65 -15.77 -14.15 1.22
CA GLY A 65 -17.15 -13.67 1.28
C GLY A 65 -17.35 -12.30 0.65
N ALA A 66 -18.59 -11.86 0.54
CA ALA A 66 -18.96 -10.53 0.09
C ALA A 66 -20.33 -10.12 0.67
N LEU A 67 -20.60 -8.82 0.64
CA LEU A 67 -21.89 -8.26 1.04
C LEU A 67 -22.71 -7.84 -0.18
N THR A 68 -23.98 -8.28 -0.23
CA THR A 68 -24.92 -7.99 -1.34
C THR A 68 -25.79 -6.78 -1.01
N PHE A 69 -25.78 -5.79 -1.90
CA PHE A 69 -26.63 -4.60 -1.85
C PHE A 69 -27.65 -4.63 -2.99
N SER A 70 -28.89 -4.24 -2.71
CA SER A 70 -29.99 -4.18 -3.68
C SER A 70 -30.41 -2.74 -4.03
N GLY A 71 -29.57 -1.74 -3.73
CA GLY A 71 -29.91 -0.32 -3.90
C GLY A 71 -30.83 0.26 -2.81
N ALA A 72 -31.01 -0.44 -1.69
CA ALA A 72 -31.87 -0.01 -0.58
C ALA A 72 -31.19 -0.08 0.80
N GLN A 73 -29.99 -0.66 0.87
CA GLN A 73 -29.25 -0.91 2.10
C GLN A 73 -27.92 -0.18 2.10
N HIS A 74 -27.31 -0.06 3.28
CA HIS A 74 -25.96 0.47 3.43
C HIS A 74 -25.32 -0.05 4.72
N VAL A 75 -24.02 0.12 4.84
CA VAL A 75 -23.27 -0.09 6.07
C VAL A 75 -22.87 1.27 6.64
N ASN A 76 -23.20 1.52 7.90
CA ASN A 76 -22.77 2.72 8.63
C ASN A 76 -21.56 2.35 9.50
N CYS A 77 -20.38 2.85 9.16
CA CYS A 77 -19.13 2.51 9.83
C CYS A 77 -18.86 3.46 11.00
N THR A 78 -18.37 2.91 12.11
CA THR A 78 -17.89 3.74 13.24
C THR A 78 -16.56 4.39 12.91
N LEU A 79 -16.29 5.56 13.49
CA LEU A 79 -15.03 6.30 13.33
C LEU A 79 -14.25 6.23 14.65
N ASN A 80 -13.54 5.13 14.87
CA ASN A 80 -12.75 4.84 16.08
C ASN A 80 -11.25 5.16 15.91
N GLY A 81 -10.80 5.47 14.69
CA GLY A 81 -9.43 5.92 14.41
C GLY A 81 -9.06 5.74 12.94
N GLY A 82 -8.13 6.56 12.43
CA GLY A 82 -7.61 6.46 11.05
C GLY A 82 -8.59 6.87 9.93
N LEU A 83 -9.82 7.25 10.28
CA LEU A 83 -10.85 7.76 9.37
C LEU A 83 -11.29 9.17 9.82
N PRO A 84 -11.74 10.04 8.90
CA PRO A 84 -11.81 9.84 7.45
C PRO A 84 -10.43 9.73 6.78
N ALA A 85 -10.38 9.13 5.59
CA ALA A 85 -9.17 9.04 4.79
C ALA A 85 -8.78 10.39 4.20
N TYR A 86 -9.75 11.16 3.67
CA TYR A 86 -9.50 12.47 3.10
C TYR A 86 -9.80 13.58 4.11
N ASP A 87 -8.79 14.39 4.44
CA ASP A 87 -8.87 15.47 5.43
C ASP A 87 -8.48 16.85 4.87
N ALA A 88 -8.19 16.94 3.57
CA ALA A 88 -7.65 18.13 2.90
C ALA A 88 -6.31 18.68 3.47
N SER A 89 -5.57 17.91 4.27
CA SER A 89 -4.22 18.26 4.75
C SER A 89 -3.15 18.05 3.67
N GLY A 90 -3.46 17.21 2.67
CA GLY A 90 -2.51 16.73 1.68
C GLY A 90 -1.71 15.49 2.12
N SER A 91 -2.02 14.94 3.31
CA SER A 91 -1.49 13.65 3.75
C SER A 91 -1.87 12.54 2.75
N PRO A 92 -0.97 11.58 2.47
CA PRO A 92 -1.25 10.52 1.52
C PRO A 92 -2.20 9.49 2.10
N PHE A 93 -3.03 8.89 1.24
CA PHE A 93 -3.92 7.79 1.62
C PHE A 93 -4.23 6.90 0.42
N THR A 94 -4.75 5.70 0.68
CA THR A 94 -5.25 4.79 -0.34
C THR A 94 -6.56 4.17 0.08
N ILE A 95 -7.52 4.07 -0.85
CA ILE A 95 -8.76 3.30 -0.64
C ILE A 95 -8.83 2.21 -1.71
N THR A 96 -9.06 0.96 -1.30
CA THR A 96 -9.23 -0.19 -2.21
C THR A 96 -10.54 -0.91 -1.96
N ALA A 97 -11.08 -1.56 -2.98
CA ALA A 97 -12.25 -2.43 -2.86
C ALA A 97 -12.32 -3.40 -4.04
N TRP A 98 -12.89 -4.57 -3.81
CA TRP A 98 -13.47 -5.38 -4.87
C TRP A 98 -14.94 -4.98 -5.06
N VAL A 99 -15.33 -4.70 -6.30
CA VAL A 99 -16.69 -4.27 -6.67
C VAL A 99 -17.24 -5.15 -7.79
N ASN A 100 -18.52 -5.51 -7.70
CA ASN A 100 -19.25 -6.14 -8.80
C ASN A 100 -20.68 -5.58 -8.81
N GLY A 101 -21.00 -4.73 -9.78
CA GLY A 101 -22.34 -4.18 -9.92
C GLY A 101 -22.68 -3.94 -11.39
N PRO A 102 -23.96 -3.87 -11.76
CA PRO A 102 -24.37 -3.45 -13.09
C PRO A 102 -24.10 -1.95 -13.30
N PRO A 103 -24.14 -1.46 -14.55
CA PRO A 103 -24.13 -0.03 -14.81
C PRO A 103 -25.26 0.65 -14.04
N GLN A 104 -24.95 1.71 -13.30
CA GLN A 104 -25.89 2.35 -12.37
C GLN A 104 -25.62 3.86 -12.28
N ASP A 105 -26.60 4.63 -11.78
CA ASP A 105 -26.62 6.08 -11.95
C ASP A 105 -26.22 6.82 -10.66
N ASP A 106 -24.95 7.18 -10.56
CA ASP A 106 -24.39 7.97 -9.46
C ASP A 106 -24.46 7.29 -8.09
N ASP A 107 -24.46 5.96 -8.02
CA ASP A 107 -24.49 5.22 -6.76
C ASP A 107 -23.08 5.05 -6.17
N ARG A 108 -22.96 4.97 -4.84
CA ARG A 108 -21.67 5.01 -4.12
C ARG A 108 -21.44 3.76 -3.30
N PHE A 109 -20.31 3.09 -3.54
CA PHE A 109 -19.88 1.96 -2.72
C PHE A 109 -19.03 2.39 -1.51
N TYR A 110 -18.39 3.56 -1.55
CA TYR A 110 -17.67 4.16 -0.43
C TYR A 110 -17.94 5.67 -0.35
N ALA A 111 -18.21 6.18 0.84
CA ALA A 111 -18.43 7.61 1.05
C ALA A 111 -17.99 8.08 2.44
N GLU A 112 -17.44 9.28 2.47
CA GLU A 112 -17.17 10.07 3.67
C GLU A 112 -18.02 11.35 3.60
N GLY A 113 -18.72 11.69 4.67
CA GLY A 113 -19.67 12.81 4.68
C GLY A 113 -19.99 13.35 6.06
N SER A 114 -20.85 14.38 6.08
CA SER A 114 -21.32 15.03 7.31
C SER A 114 -22.81 14.82 7.53
N SER A 115 -23.19 14.41 8.73
CA SER A 115 -24.57 14.26 9.17
C SER A 115 -25.33 15.59 9.26
N THR A 116 -24.60 16.71 9.29
CA THR A 116 -25.20 18.04 9.52
C THR A 116 -25.74 18.68 8.25
N ASN A 117 -25.16 18.37 7.09
CA ASN A 117 -25.51 19.03 5.84
C ASN A 117 -25.12 18.16 4.61
N ASN A 118 -24.93 18.75 3.42
CA ASN A 118 -24.58 18.02 2.17
C ASN A 118 -23.09 18.06 1.80
N MET A 119 -22.24 18.55 2.70
CA MET A 119 -20.81 18.78 2.54
C MET A 119 -20.10 18.67 3.92
N PRO A 120 -18.79 18.41 3.92
CA PRO A 120 -17.99 18.02 2.77
C PRO A 120 -18.32 16.58 2.29
N LEU A 121 -17.79 16.16 1.13
CA LEU A 121 -17.96 14.81 0.60
C LEU A 121 -16.68 14.29 -0.06
N TYR A 122 -16.32 13.06 0.22
CA TYR A 122 -15.38 12.25 -0.58
C TYR A 122 -16.09 10.93 -0.92
N THR A 123 -16.28 10.62 -2.20
CA THR A 123 -17.05 9.42 -2.58
C THR A 123 -16.46 8.70 -3.77
N LEU A 124 -16.58 7.36 -3.74
CA LEU A 124 -16.27 6.45 -4.84
C LEU A 124 -17.52 5.68 -5.24
N GLY A 125 -17.74 5.51 -6.55
CA GLY A 125 -18.94 4.85 -7.04
C GLY A 125 -19.06 4.80 -8.55
N SER A 126 -20.28 4.59 -9.03
CA SER A 126 -20.57 4.56 -10.46
C SER A 126 -20.67 5.96 -11.07
N GLY A 127 -20.45 6.01 -12.38
CA GLY A 127 -20.69 7.19 -13.18
C GLY A 127 -22.18 7.49 -13.36
N ARG A 128 -22.49 8.30 -14.37
CA ARG A 128 -23.84 8.84 -14.59
C ARG A 128 -24.39 8.44 -15.93
N ASN A 129 -25.69 8.16 -15.96
CA ASN A 129 -26.45 7.97 -17.20
C ASN A 129 -26.39 9.22 -18.09
N SER A 130 -26.44 10.42 -17.48
CA SER A 130 -26.39 11.69 -18.21
C SER A 130 -25.10 11.90 -19.01
N ASN A 131 -24.03 11.19 -18.63
CA ASN A 131 -22.72 11.26 -19.29
C ASN A 131 -22.49 10.07 -20.23
N ALA A 132 -23.47 9.16 -20.36
CA ALA A 132 -23.36 7.88 -21.05
C ALA A 132 -22.19 7.00 -20.52
N THR A 133 -21.87 7.13 -19.24
CA THR A 133 -20.78 6.41 -18.54
C THR A 133 -21.24 5.80 -17.20
N PRO A 134 -22.45 5.21 -17.07
CA PRO A 134 -22.93 4.64 -15.79
C PRO A 134 -22.12 3.42 -15.32
N ASP A 135 -21.28 2.87 -16.19
CA ASP A 135 -20.40 1.74 -15.93
C ASP A 135 -18.98 2.15 -15.48
N ARG A 136 -18.64 3.44 -15.47
CA ARG A 136 -17.31 3.93 -15.09
C ARG A 136 -17.18 4.15 -13.58
N LEU A 137 -15.97 3.98 -13.05
CA LEU A 137 -15.63 4.38 -11.68
C LEU A 137 -15.57 5.90 -11.59
N GLN A 138 -16.24 6.48 -10.61
CA GLN A 138 -16.29 7.92 -10.36
C GLN A 138 -15.65 8.27 -9.02
N LEU A 139 -14.74 9.25 -9.04
CA LEU A 139 -14.27 9.98 -7.85
C LEU A 139 -14.98 11.33 -7.78
N PHE A 140 -15.56 11.64 -6.63
CA PHE A 140 -16.15 12.94 -6.36
C PHE A 140 -15.65 13.51 -5.03
N VAL A 141 -15.13 14.74 -5.06
CA VAL A 141 -14.61 15.46 -3.89
C VAL A 141 -15.25 16.84 -3.83
N ARG A 142 -15.81 17.18 -2.67
CA ARG A 142 -16.41 18.49 -2.38
C ARG A 142 -15.95 18.97 -1.01
N ASN A 143 -15.53 20.23 -0.94
CA ASN A 143 -15.11 20.84 0.32
C ASN A 143 -16.31 21.30 1.17
N ASP A 144 -16.02 21.76 2.38
CA ASP A 144 -16.98 22.22 3.40
C ASP A 144 -17.76 23.51 3.02
N THR A 145 -17.31 24.23 2.00
CA THR A 145 -18.01 25.40 1.43
C THR A 145 -18.89 25.05 0.23
N GLY A 146 -18.85 23.80 -0.22
CA GLY A 146 -19.67 23.26 -1.30
C GLY A 146 -19.02 23.32 -2.67
N ALA A 147 -17.79 23.81 -2.77
CA ALA A 147 -17.04 23.80 -4.01
C ALA A 147 -16.70 22.35 -4.41
N THR A 148 -17.02 21.98 -5.64
CA THR A 148 -16.61 20.70 -6.22
C THR A 148 -15.15 20.80 -6.59
N ILE A 149 -14.32 20.04 -5.90
CA ILE A 149 -12.86 20.01 -6.08
C ILE A 149 -12.50 19.04 -7.20
N LYS A 150 -13.15 17.88 -7.21
CA LYS A 150 -12.97 16.88 -8.26
C LYS A 150 -14.27 16.18 -8.58
N ASN A 151 -14.48 15.93 -9.86
CA ASN A 151 -15.52 15.06 -10.40
C ASN A 151 -14.94 14.42 -11.66
N ALA A 152 -14.45 13.18 -11.55
CA ALA A 152 -13.83 12.47 -12.66
C ALA A 152 -14.24 11.01 -12.71
N GLN A 153 -14.10 10.43 -13.89
CA GLN A 153 -14.49 9.07 -14.21
C GLN A 153 -13.35 8.34 -14.92
N SER A 154 -13.23 7.04 -14.66
CA SER A 154 -12.25 6.17 -15.31
C SER A 154 -12.50 6.04 -16.81
N THR A 155 -11.48 5.59 -17.55
CA THR A 155 -11.62 5.19 -18.95
C THR A 155 -12.23 3.81 -19.10
N LEU A 156 -11.89 2.89 -18.19
CA LEU A 156 -12.34 1.50 -18.22
C LEU A 156 -13.65 1.31 -17.45
N PRO A 157 -14.55 0.42 -17.94
CA PRO A 157 -15.72 0.01 -17.18
C PRO A 157 -15.30 -0.73 -15.91
N VAL A 158 -16.06 -0.52 -14.85
CA VAL A 158 -15.93 -1.20 -13.55
C VAL A 158 -17.26 -1.81 -13.12
N PHE A 159 -18.38 -1.21 -13.53
CA PHE A 159 -19.71 -1.71 -13.21
C PHE A 159 -20.32 -2.41 -14.43
N ASP A 160 -19.83 -3.61 -14.75
CA ASP A 160 -20.29 -4.44 -15.87
C ASP A 160 -20.86 -5.79 -15.42
N SER A 161 -21.20 -5.91 -14.14
CA SER A 161 -21.64 -7.15 -13.47
C SER A 161 -20.57 -8.23 -13.33
N THR A 162 -19.28 -7.85 -13.40
CA THR A 162 -18.15 -8.72 -13.04
C THR A 162 -17.31 -8.11 -11.91
N TRP A 163 -16.45 -8.92 -11.29
CA TRP A 163 -15.59 -8.47 -10.21
C TRP A 163 -14.41 -7.67 -10.77
N HIS A 164 -14.26 -6.45 -10.29
CA HIS A 164 -13.11 -5.60 -10.52
C HIS A 164 -12.51 -5.14 -9.20
N HIS A 165 -11.18 -5.11 -9.13
CA HIS A 165 -10.49 -4.48 -8.02
C HIS A 165 -10.20 -3.03 -8.37
N VAL A 166 -10.60 -2.11 -7.50
CA VAL A 166 -10.31 -0.68 -7.66
C VAL A 166 -9.40 -0.20 -6.52
N ALA A 167 -8.43 0.63 -6.84
CA ALA A 167 -7.62 1.34 -5.85
C ALA A 167 -7.47 2.82 -6.24
N ILE A 168 -7.62 3.70 -5.26
CA ILE A 168 -7.40 5.15 -5.40
C ILE A 168 -6.24 5.50 -4.48
N VAL A 169 -5.09 5.84 -5.06
CA VAL A 169 -3.91 6.31 -4.34
C VAL A 169 -3.83 7.82 -4.51
N ASP A 170 -3.92 8.56 -3.41
CA ASP A 170 -3.88 10.03 -3.42
C ASP A 170 -2.68 10.53 -2.60
N VAL A 171 -1.84 11.35 -3.23
CA VAL A 171 -0.71 12.04 -2.59
C VAL A 171 -0.88 13.53 -2.81
N GLY A 172 -1.45 14.23 -1.83
CA GLY A 172 -1.59 15.69 -1.88
C GLY A 172 -2.46 16.20 -3.03
N GLY A 173 -3.46 15.41 -3.48
CA GLY A 173 -4.29 15.71 -4.65
C GLY A 173 -3.72 15.18 -5.97
N SER A 174 -2.55 14.53 -5.97
CA SER A 174 -2.07 13.74 -7.10
C SER A 174 -2.64 12.33 -7.00
N VAL A 175 -3.60 12.00 -7.88
CA VAL A 175 -4.39 10.77 -7.76
C VAL A 175 -4.05 9.79 -8.88
N VAL A 176 -3.68 8.57 -8.50
CA VAL A 176 -3.60 7.42 -9.40
C VAL A 176 -4.75 6.46 -9.09
N VAL A 177 -5.52 6.13 -10.12
CA VAL A 177 -6.59 5.13 -10.06
C VAL A 177 -6.05 3.85 -10.66
N TYR A 178 -6.23 2.72 -9.99
CA TYR A 178 -5.95 1.40 -10.53
C TYR A 178 -7.25 0.63 -10.69
N ILE A 179 -7.39 -0.06 -11.83
CA ILE A 179 -8.46 -1.02 -12.12
C ILE A 179 -7.77 -2.33 -12.46
N ASP A 180 -8.06 -3.38 -11.69
CA ASP A 180 -7.43 -4.71 -11.78
C ASP A 180 -5.90 -4.66 -11.73
N GLY A 181 -5.37 -3.74 -10.92
CA GLY A 181 -3.93 -3.52 -10.75
C GLY A 181 -3.26 -2.68 -11.85
N VAL A 182 -4.00 -2.26 -12.87
CA VAL A 182 -3.49 -1.43 -13.98
C VAL A 182 -3.89 0.03 -13.75
N PRO A 183 -2.95 1.01 -13.84
CA PRO A 183 -3.30 2.41 -13.69
C PRO A 183 -4.21 2.88 -14.84
N ASP A 184 -5.29 3.58 -14.50
CA ASP A 184 -6.19 4.20 -15.48
C ASP A 184 -5.50 5.40 -16.16
N ALA A 185 -5.77 5.58 -17.45
CA ALA A 185 -5.12 6.61 -18.26
C ALA A 185 -5.62 8.04 -18.00
N THR A 186 -6.75 8.21 -17.30
CA THR A 186 -7.31 9.54 -17.01
C THR A 186 -6.66 10.21 -15.81
N ASN A 187 -6.64 11.55 -15.84
CA ASN A 187 -6.09 12.35 -14.78
C ASN A 187 -7.12 12.65 -13.68
N PHE A 188 -6.97 12.00 -12.53
CA PHE A 188 -7.78 12.22 -11.35
C PHE A 188 -7.22 13.31 -10.42
N SER A 189 -6.06 13.88 -10.72
CA SER A 189 -5.43 14.90 -9.88
C SER A 189 -6.24 16.20 -9.80
N TYR A 190 -6.09 16.90 -8.68
CA TYR A 190 -6.76 18.17 -8.37
C TYR A 190 -5.91 19.01 -7.41
N VAL A 191 -6.25 20.30 -7.30
CA VAL A 191 -5.68 21.20 -6.29
C VAL A 191 -6.61 21.23 -5.10
N ILE A 192 -6.08 20.93 -3.91
CA ILE A 192 -6.83 21.03 -2.66
C ILE A 192 -7.18 22.51 -2.42
N THR A 193 -8.48 22.80 -2.25
CA THR A 193 -8.95 24.15 -1.89
C THR A 193 -10.05 24.09 -0.83
N GLY A 194 -10.04 25.05 0.10
CA GLY A 194 -10.94 25.06 1.25
C GLY A 194 -10.55 24.02 2.31
N THR A 195 -11.50 23.62 3.15
CA THR A 195 -11.26 22.58 4.18
C THR A 195 -12.20 21.39 4.02
N HIS A 196 -11.91 20.31 4.73
CA HIS A 196 -12.74 19.10 4.75
C HIS A 196 -13.18 18.76 6.18
N ASN A 197 -13.57 19.78 6.95
CA ASN A 197 -13.96 19.64 8.34
C ASN A 197 -15.38 19.08 8.50
N GLY A 198 -15.66 18.44 9.64
CA GLY A 198 -17.01 18.03 10.03
C GLY A 198 -17.51 16.74 9.39
N VAL A 199 -16.60 15.93 8.84
CA VAL A 199 -16.88 14.55 8.46
C VAL A 199 -17.09 13.72 9.73
N ASP A 200 -18.27 13.11 9.84
CA ASP A 200 -18.68 12.26 10.96
C ASP A 200 -19.39 10.99 10.49
N ARG A 201 -19.38 10.72 9.19
CA ARG A 201 -19.96 9.55 8.54
C ARG A 201 -18.95 8.93 7.59
N VAL A 202 -18.72 7.63 7.74
CA VAL A 202 -18.12 6.76 6.72
C VAL A 202 -19.13 5.65 6.42
N ALA A 203 -19.35 5.37 5.15
CA ALA A 203 -20.37 4.42 4.74
C ALA A 203 -19.91 3.55 3.58
N LEU A 204 -20.35 2.29 3.61
CA LEU A 204 -20.30 1.40 2.46
C LEU A 204 -21.69 1.30 1.84
N GLY A 205 -21.75 1.37 0.51
CA GLY A 205 -22.98 1.17 -0.25
C GLY A 205 -24.00 2.33 -0.23
N ALA A 206 -23.65 3.51 0.29
CA ALA A 206 -24.45 4.73 0.13
C ALA A 206 -23.62 6.00 0.42
N VAL A 207 -24.19 7.16 0.12
CA VAL A 207 -23.75 8.43 0.72
C VAL A 207 -24.55 8.70 1.99
N LEU A 208 -23.88 8.70 3.14
CA LEU A 208 -24.44 9.17 4.41
C LEU A 208 -24.05 10.62 4.66
N ARG A 209 -25.08 11.46 4.72
CA ARG A 209 -25.00 12.89 5.03
C ARG A 209 -26.29 13.31 5.78
N ALA A 210 -26.71 14.58 5.74
CA ALA A 210 -28.01 14.98 6.33
C ALA A 210 -29.21 14.13 5.84
N GLY A 211 -29.13 13.61 4.61
CA GLY A 211 -30.04 12.59 4.11
C GLY A 211 -29.28 11.51 3.33
N THR A 212 -29.69 10.25 3.46
CA THR A 212 -29.12 9.12 2.73
C THR A 212 -29.53 9.16 1.26
N CYS A 213 -28.59 8.90 0.35
CA CYS A 213 -28.85 8.77 -1.09
C CYS A 213 -27.88 7.79 -1.74
N CYS A 214 -28.04 7.63 -3.06
CA CYS A 214 -26.97 7.16 -3.93
C CYS A 214 -26.56 5.73 -3.54
N LEU A 215 -27.57 4.88 -3.37
CA LEU A 215 -27.44 3.57 -2.74
C LEU A 215 -26.96 2.56 -3.76
N TYR A 216 -25.82 1.95 -3.47
CA TYR A 216 -25.18 0.96 -4.32
C TYR A 216 -26.06 -0.28 -4.55
N ASN A 217 -26.07 -0.76 -5.78
CA ASN A 217 -26.66 -2.04 -6.16
C ASN A 217 -25.56 -2.94 -6.73
N GLY A 218 -25.29 -4.06 -6.05
CA GLY A 218 -24.19 -4.95 -6.41
C GLY A 218 -23.57 -5.65 -5.21
N LEU A 219 -22.44 -6.29 -5.44
CA LEU A 219 -21.59 -6.94 -4.45
C LEU A 219 -20.40 -6.03 -4.14
N LEU A 220 -19.99 -6.04 -2.88
CA LEU A 220 -18.80 -5.36 -2.36
C LEU A 220 -18.01 -6.35 -1.51
N ASP A 221 -16.70 -6.30 -1.63
CA ASP A 221 -15.78 -7.20 -0.94
C ASP A 221 -14.45 -6.46 -0.64
N ASP A 222 -13.78 -6.87 0.42
CA ASP A 222 -12.41 -6.49 0.79
C ASP A 222 -12.12 -4.97 0.72
N VAL A 223 -12.98 -4.17 1.36
CA VAL A 223 -12.80 -2.71 1.39
C VAL A 223 -11.70 -2.36 2.37
N ARG A 224 -10.65 -1.69 1.90
CA ARG A 224 -9.50 -1.28 2.72
C ARG A 224 -9.27 0.22 2.61
N VAL A 225 -8.84 0.81 3.71
CA VAL A 225 -8.38 2.19 3.80
C VAL A 225 -6.99 2.19 4.42
N TYR A 226 -6.06 2.86 3.77
CA TYR A 226 -4.68 3.04 4.23
C TYR A 226 -4.39 4.53 4.43
N SER A 227 -3.73 4.88 5.53
CA SER A 227 -3.19 6.23 5.80
C SER A 227 -1.85 6.48 5.12
N THR A 228 -1.57 5.75 4.04
CA THR A 228 -0.35 5.81 3.23
C THR A 228 -0.72 5.67 1.76
N ALA A 229 0.16 6.17 0.89
CA ALA A 229 0.09 5.90 -0.52
C ALA A 229 0.66 4.50 -0.81
N LEU A 230 -0.17 3.61 -1.37
CA LEU A 230 0.29 2.30 -1.83
C LEU A 230 1.06 2.45 -3.15
N THR A 231 2.15 1.70 -3.28
CA THR A 231 2.84 1.54 -4.57
C THR A 231 2.02 0.68 -5.52
N ALA A 232 2.35 0.70 -6.82
CA ALA A 232 1.72 -0.22 -7.78
C ALA A 232 1.88 -1.70 -7.37
N ASN A 233 3.01 -2.07 -6.78
CA ASN A 233 3.22 -3.44 -6.28
C ASN A 233 2.35 -3.74 -5.06
N ASP A 234 2.19 -2.79 -4.14
CA ASP A 234 1.29 -2.96 -3.00
C ASP A 234 -0.16 -3.14 -3.45
N VAL A 235 -0.60 -2.41 -4.49
CA VAL A 235 -1.92 -2.62 -5.10
C VAL A 235 -2.04 -4.05 -5.66
N VAL A 236 -0.99 -4.57 -6.31
CA VAL A 236 -0.94 -5.97 -6.80
C VAL A 236 -0.89 -6.99 -5.64
N ASN A 237 -0.34 -6.64 -4.49
CA ASN A 237 -0.39 -7.49 -3.32
C ASN A 237 -1.81 -7.51 -2.71
N VAL A 238 -2.44 -6.34 -2.57
CA VAL A 238 -3.80 -6.20 -2.03
C VAL A 238 -4.81 -6.97 -2.88
N ILE A 239 -4.79 -6.82 -4.21
CA ILE A 239 -5.70 -7.54 -5.11
C ILE A 239 -5.59 -9.07 -4.96
N ASN A 240 -4.40 -9.59 -4.64
CA ASN A 240 -4.15 -11.02 -4.45
C ASN A 240 -4.29 -11.47 -2.97
N ASN A 241 -4.86 -10.62 -2.11
CA ASN A 241 -4.97 -10.81 -0.66
C ASN A 241 -3.64 -11.16 0.03
N LEU A 242 -2.52 -10.65 -0.51
CA LEU A 242 -1.22 -10.80 0.11
C LEU A 242 -1.05 -9.76 1.21
N PRO A 243 -0.39 -10.11 2.33
CA PRO A 243 -0.15 -9.16 3.39
C PRO A 243 0.73 -8.01 2.87
N LEU A 244 0.28 -6.78 3.13
CA LEU A 244 1.17 -5.61 3.05
C LEU A 244 2.07 -5.63 4.27
N VAL A 245 3.08 -6.49 4.23
CA VAL A 245 4.23 -6.31 5.10
C VAL A 245 4.83 -4.98 4.67
N PRO A 246 5.08 -4.02 5.58
CA PRO A 246 6.04 -3.00 5.22
C PRO A 246 7.28 -3.77 4.74
N GLY A 247 7.66 -3.47 3.53
CA GLY A 247 8.56 -4.30 2.75
C GLY A 247 9.46 -3.33 2.07
N PHE A 248 10.74 -3.69 1.96
CA PHE A 248 11.59 -3.06 0.98
C PHE A 248 10.81 -2.97 -0.33
N GLN A 249 10.71 -1.75 -0.88
CA GLN A 249 10.02 -1.55 -2.14
C GLN A 249 10.62 -2.49 -3.18
N THR A 250 9.79 -3.34 -3.76
CA THR A 250 10.20 -4.21 -4.86
C THR A 250 10.42 -3.34 -6.10
N ASN A 251 11.64 -3.42 -6.61
CA ASN A 251 12.24 -2.90 -7.85
C ASN A 251 11.31 -2.29 -8.92
N GLN A 252 11.72 -1.13 -9.44
CA GLN A 252 11.51 -0.80 -10.86
C GLN A 252 12.60 -1.47 -11.73
N ALA A 253 12.28 -1.82 -12.97
CA ALA A 253 13.20 -2.52 -13.87
C ALA A 253 14.48 -1.72 -14.12
N GLY A 254 15.65 -2.29 -13.80
CA GLY A 254 16.93 -1.78 -14.30
C GLY A 254 18.07 -1.65 -13.29
N ALA A 255 17.86 -1.76 -11.97
CA ALA A 255 18.94 -1.84 -10.99
C ALA A 255 19.20 -3.29 -10.55
N SER A 256 20.47 -3.70 -10.44
CA SER A 256 20.87 -5.07 -10.05
C SER A 256 22.09 -5.07 -9.12
N LEU A 257 22.06 -5.96 -8.13
CA LEU A 257 23.14 -6.27 -7.21
C LEU A 257 23.58 -7.71 -7.42
N VAL A 258 24.87 -7.92 -7.64
CA VAL A 258 25.49 -9.24 -7.80
C VAL A 258 26.56 -9.41 -6.73
N VAL A 259 26.55 -10.53 -6.01
CA VAL A 259 27.53 -10.87 -4.98
C VAL A 259 28.26 -12.14 -5.41
N ASP A 260 29.57 -12.04 -5.63
CA ASP A 260 30.44 -13.14 -6.08
C ASP A 260 29.87 -13.90 -7.30
N GLY A 261 29.38 -13.15 -8.30
CA GLY A 261 28.76 -13.71 -9.51
C GLY A 261 27.32 -14.20 -9.35
N THR A 262 26.74 -14.14 -8.15
CA THR A 262 25.34 -14.51 -7.88
C THR A 262 24.45 -13.27 -7.88
N ILE A 263 23.42 -13.26 -8.73
CA ILE A 263 22.50 -12.13 -8.88
C ILE A 263 21.47 -12.14 -7.74
N GLY A 264 21.31 -11.02 -7.04
CA GLY A 264 20.18 -10.79 -6.13
C GLY A 264 18.87 -10.81 -6.91
N SER A 265 17.91 -11.65 -6.51
CA SER A 265 16.72 -11.92 -7.32
C SER A 265 15.51 -11.08 -6.90
N THR A 266 14.58 -10.86 -7.83
CA THR A 266 13.28 -10.22 -7.59
C THR A 266 12.30 -11.09 -6.80
N PHE A 267 12.61 -12.38 -6.58
CA PHE A 267 11.69 -13.38 -6.02
C PHE A 267 12.18 -13.96 -4.68
N GLY A 268 13.19 -13.34 -4.07
CA GLY A 268 13.83 -13.80 -2.83
C GLY A 268 15.35 -13.92 -2.98
N ALA A 269 16.07 -13.79 -1.87
CA ALA A 269 17.52 -13.78 -1.88
C ALA A 269 18.10 -15.11 -2.41
N ALA A 270 19.06 -15.02 -3.33
CA ALA A 270 19.97 -16.12 -3.58
C ALA A 270 21.02 -16.08 -2.45
N PRO A 271 21.08 -17.07 -1.54
CA PRO A 271 22.02 -17.04 -0.43
C PRO A 271 23.44 -17.28 -0.94
N VAL A 272 24.34 -16.34 -0.68
CA VAL A 272 25.77 -16.45 -0.99
C VAL A 272 26.51 -16.85 0.28
N SER A 273 27.23 -17.97 0.23
CA SER A 273 28.05 -18.44 1.36
C SER A 273 29.50 -18.06 1.15
N LEU A 274 30.08 -17.33 2.11
CA LEU A 274 31.47 -16.89 2.11
C LEU A 274 32.23 -17.48 3.30
N SER A 275 33.50 -17.83 3.09
CA SER A 275 34.35 -18.23 4.21
C SER A 275 34.78 -17.01 5.03
N LEU A 276 35.03 -17.19 6.33
CA LEU A 276 35.58 -16.13 7.20
C LEU A 276 36.85 -15.51 6.60
N GLY A 277 36.91 -14.18 6.49
CA GLY A 277 38.05 -13.46 5.92
C GLY A 277 38.25 -13.60 4.41
N GLN A 278 37.33 -14.28 3.70
CA GLN A 278 37.42 -14.44 2.24
C GLN A 278 37.16 -13.10 1.52
N ALA A 279 37.95 -12.79 0.51
CA ALA A 279 37.64 -11.68 -0.39
C ALA A 279 36.43 -12.04 -1.27
N PHE A 280 35.54 -11.08 -1.50
CA PHE A 280 34.38 -11.25 -2.37
C PHE A 280 34.09 -9.95 -3.12
N ASP A 281 33.51 -10.09 -4.31
CA ASP A 281 33.13 -8.95 -5.13
C ASP A 281 31.64 -8.65 -4.99
N LEU A 282 31.34 -7.35 -4.89
CA LEU A 282 29.99 -6.81 -4.95
C LEU A 282 29.88 -5.95 -6.20
N THR A 283 29.13 -6.43 -7.20
CA THR A 283 28.91 -5.73 -8.46
C THR A 283 27.52 -5.09 -8.47
N LEU A 284 27.52 -3.77 -8.52
CA LEU A 284 26.36 -2.92 -8.72
C LEU A 284 26.19 -2.71 -10.23
N SER A 285 24.99 -2.83 -10.77
CA SER A 285 24.74 -2.50 -12.16
C SER A 285 23.40 -1.82 -12.38
N THR A 286 23.32 -1.00 -13.43
CA THR A 286 22.08 -0.38 -13.86
C THR A 286 21.95 -0.24 -15.37
N SER A 287 20.73 -0.33 -15.89
CA SER A 287 20.36 0.12 -17.24
C SER A 287 19.64 1.47 -17.25
N GLN A 288 19.39 2.06 -16.07
CA GLN A 288 18.72 3.36 -15.90
C GLN A 288 19.73 4.50 -15.82
N ALA A 289 19.32 5.69 -16.28
CA ALA A 289 20.11 6.90 -16.15
C ALA A 289 19.94 7.50 -14.75
N GLY A 290 21.03 7.76 -14.04
CA GLY A 290 20.97 8.27 -12.68
C GLY A 290 22.31 8.24 -11.97
N LEU A 291 22.37 8.85 -10.78
CA LEU A 291 23.50 8.71 -9.87
C LEU A 291 23.14 7.71 -8.77
N PRO A 292 24.07 6.82 -8.37
CA PRO A 292 23.87 6.01 -7.17
C PRO A 292 23.94 6.91 -5.93
N TRP A 293 23.01 6.75 -4.99
CA TRP A 293 23.01 7.54 -3.75
C TRP A 293 22.91 6.71 -2.48
N GLU A 294 22.56 5.41 -2.55
CA GLU A 294 22.36 4.64 -1.32
C GLU A 294 22.67 3.14 -1.45
N MET A 295 23.41 2.60 -0.48
CA MET A 295 23.65 1.17 -0.29
C MET A 295 23.39 0.86 1.18
N ALA A 296 22.47 -0.05 1.45
CA ALA A 296 22.06 -0.43 2.81
C ALA A 296 22.47 -1.88 3.11
N ILE A 297 22.93 -2.12 4.34
CA ILE A 297 23.42 -3.42 4.82
C ILE A 297 22.84 -3.64 6.23
N ASP A 298 22.28 -4.81 6.48
CA ASP A 298 21.74 -5.20 7.79
C ASP A 298 22.16 -6.63 8.20
N VAL A 299 22.24 -6.89 9.50
CA VAL A 299 22.75 -8.13 10.15
C VAL A 299 21.72 -8.85 11.03
N VAL A 300 20.51 -8.32 11.10
CA VAL A 300 19.33 -8.85 11.83
C VAL A 300 18.27 -9.18 10.76
N PRO A 301 17.28 -10.09 10.96
CA PRO A 301 16.13 -10.17 10.06
C PRO A 301 15.63 -8.75 9.83
N ALA A 302 15.71 -8.31 8.57
CA ALA A 302 15.38 -7.00 8.02
C ALA A 302 14.95 -5.97 9.05
N ILE A 303 15.69 -4.86 9.21
CA ILE A 303 15.33 -3.64 9.96
C ILE A 303 13.82 -3.67 10.19
N PRO A 304 13.34 -3.91 11.42
CA PRO A 304 11.91 -3.95 11.65
C PRO A 304 11.34 -2.67 11.06
N ASN A 305 10.39 -2.82 10.14
CA ASN A 305 9.71 -1.80 9.36
C ASN A 305 9.25 -0.51 10.08
N ALA A 306 9.44 -0.43 11.38
CA ALA A 306 8.92 0.56 12.29
C ALA A 306 9.90 1.72 12.60
N GLN A 307 10.98 1.92 11.83
CA GLN A 307 11.73 3.19 11.87
C GLN A 307 11.33 4.05 10.67
N VAL A 308 10.16 4.67 10.76
CA VAL A 308 9.86 5.87 9.98
C VAL A 308 10.68 6.99 10.59
N PHE A 309 11.79 7.38 9.96
CA PHE A 309 12.44 8.64 10.28
C PHE A 309 11.54 9.76 9.76
N THR A 310 10.83 10.41 10.68
CA THR A 310 9.80 11.43 10.41
C THR A 310 10.35 12.73 9.83
N VAL A 311 11.65 12.86 9.61
CA VAL A 311 12.26 14.04 8.99
C VAL A 311 13.52 13.64 8.21
N ASN A 312 13.53 14.05 6.93
CA ASN A 312 14.63 14.04 5.98
C ASN A 312 14.97 12.70 5.33
N ILE A 313 15.07 12.76 4.00
CA ILE A 313 16.09 12.08 3.20
C ILE A 313 17.31 11.81 4.08
N VAL A 314 17.63 10.55 4.34
CA VAL A 314 18.93 10.23 4.94
C VAL A 314 19.96 10.43 3.84
N ASN A 315 20.40 11.68 3.67
CA ASN A 315 21.59 12.00 2.90
C ASN A 315 22.79 11.42 3.65
N VAL A 316 23.07 10.14 3.44
CA VAL A 316 24.34 9.59 3.89
C VAL A 316 25.38 10.04 2.87
N SER A 317 25.92 11.25 3.06
CA SER A 317 27.21 11.54 2.46
C SER A 317 28.20 10.51 3.01
N PHE A 318 28.94 9.83 2.14
CA PHE A 318 30.09 9.02 2.54
C PHE A 318 31.18 9.84 3.28
N THR A 319 31.01 11.17 3.35
CA THR A 319 31.84 12.11 4.13
C THR A 319 31.23 12.51 5.48
N SER A 320 30.09 11.94 5.90
CA SER A 320 29.41 12.32 7.15
C SER A 320 30.20 11.81 8.37
N PRO A 321 30.59 12.69 9.31
CA PRO A 321 31.35 12.30 10.51
C PRO A 321 30.52 11.52 11.54
N THR A 322 29.19 11.44 11.36
CA THR A 322 28.27 10.68 12.21
C THR A 322 27.87 9.33 11.62
N LEU A 323 28.43 8.93 10.46
CA LEU A 323 28.18 7.63 9.86
C LEU A 323 28.87 6.54 10.69
N SER A 324 28.10 5.83 11.51
CA SER A 324 28.50 4.52 12.02
C SER A 324 27.81 3.44 11.19
N LEU A 325 28.52 2.85 10.24
CA LEU A 325 28.17 1.50 9.79
C LEU A 325 28.28 0.61 11.01
N LEU A 326 27.17 -0.01 11.42
CA LEU A 326 27.16 -0.84 12.62
C LEU A 326 28.31 -1.87 12.50
N ASN A 327 29.30 -1.71 13.37
CA ASN A 327 30.32 -2.69 13.72
C ASN A 327 31.68 -2.73 12.98
N ASN A 328 32.18 -1.66 12.35
CA ASN A 328 33.59 -1.59 11.87
C ASN A 328 34.01 -2.71 10.86
N SER A 329 33.06 -3.39 10.22
CA SER A 329 33.31 -4.65 9.50
C SER A 329 33.83 -4.51 8.06
N PHE A 330 33.95 -3.30 7.52
CA PHE A 330 34.59 -3.05 6.24
C PHE A 330 35.91 -2.31 6.48
N SER A 331 37.03 -3.01 6.26
CA SER A 331 38.37 -2.49 6.52
C SER A 331 38.84 -1.45 5.48
N SER A 332 38.01 -0.49 5.11
CA SER A 332 38.49 0.80 4.67
C SER A 332 38.68 1.66 5.91
N SER A 333 39.90 2.14 6.14
CA SER A 333 40.21 3.07 7.23
C SER A 333 39.18 4.20 7.29
N PHE A 334 38.64 4.42 8.49
CA PHE A 334 37.68 5.49 8.84
C PHE A 334 38.01 6.77 8.06
N GLY A 335 37.10 7.22 7.19
CA GLY A 335 37.22 8.48 6.45
C GLY A 335 37.67 8.41 4.98
N ILE A 336 37.88 7.22 4.39
CA ILE A 336 38.00 7.09 2.93
C ILE A 336 36.68 6.53 2.38
N ALA A 337 35.89 7.39 1.73
CA ALA A 337 34.76 6.94 0.93
C ALA A 337 35.27 5.89 -0.07
N PRO A 338 34.65 4.70 -0.18
CA PRO A 338 34.89 3.85 -1.33
C PRO A 338 34.56 4.71 -2.54
N GLY A 339 35.56 4.99 -3.38
CA GLY A 339 35.33 5.71 -4.62
C GLY A 339 34.49 4.84 -5.51
N LEU A 340 33.16 4.94 -5.42
CA LEU A 340 32.29 4.36 -6.43
C LEU A 340 32.65 5.07 -7.74
N PRO A 341 33.18 4.36 -8.75
CA PRO A 341 33.38 4.97 -10.04
C PRO A 341 32.02 5.48 -10.50
N GLY A 342 31.92 6.78 -10.82
CA GLY A 342 30.67 7.38 -11.26
C GLY A 342 30.10 6.56 -12.42
N LEU A 343 28.92 5.99 -12.22
CA LEU A 343 28.21 5.28 -13.27
C LEU A 343 27.75 6.34 -14.28
N GLY A 344 28.35 6.34 -15.47
CA GLY A 344 28.16 7.39 -16.45
C GLY A 344 26.69 7.51 -16.88
N GLY A 345 26.11 8.68 -16.72
CA GLY A 345 24.74 8.97 -17.14
C GLY A 345 24.65 9.15 -18.66
N SER A 346 24.37 8.08 -19.39
CA SER A 346 23.54 8.06 -20.61
C SER A 346 23.57 6.69 -21.28
N GLY A 347 22.41 6.01 -21.31
CA GLY A 347 22.08 4.91 -22.24
C GLY A 347 23.09 3.77 -22.36
N GLY A 348 22.90 2.71 -21.56
CA GLY A 348 23.68 1.47 -21.59
C GLY A 348 23.70 0.80 -20.22
N THR A 349 24.07 -0.48 -20.14
CA THR A 349 24.33 -1.13 -18.83
C THR A 349 25.63 -0.59 -18.26
N THR A 350 25.57 0.06 -17.11
CA THR A 350 26.75 0.51 -16.36
C THR A 350 26.92 -0.35 -15.11
N SER A 351 28.17 -0.62 -14.72
CA SER A 351 28.46 -1.44 -13.54
C SER A 351 29.67 -0.93 -12.76
N ALA A 352 29.61 -1.05 -11.44
CA ALA A 352 30.73 -0.80 -10.52
C ALA A 352 30.93 -2.03 -9.65
N THR A 353 32.18 -2.49 -9.53
CA THR A 353 32.54 -3.60 -8.65
C THR A 353 33.36 -3.10 -7.48
N LEU A 354 32.96 -3.51 -6.28
CA LEU A 354 33.68 -3.28 -5.03
C LEU A 354 34.21 -4.62 -4.51
N SER A 355 35.52 -4.72 -4.33
CA SER A 355 36.13 -5.88 -3.68
C SER A 355 36.18 -5.68 -2.18
N LEU A 356 35.55 -6.58 -1.44
CA LEU A 356 35.39 -6.55 0.01
C LEU A 356 36.04 -7.79 0.63
N THR A 357 36.19 -7.78 1.96
CA THR A 357 36.68 -8.93 2.73
C THR A 357 35.62 -9.32 3.75
N ALA A 358 35.25 -10.60 3.78
CA ALA A 358 34.25 -11.12 4.70
C ALA A 358 34.71 -11.00 6.16
N PRO A 359 33.79 -10.78 7.10
CA PRO A 359 34.09 -10.75 8.53
C PRO A 359 34.83 -12.01 9.01
N LEU A 360 35.62 -11.85 10.08
CA LEU A 360 36.29 -12.95 10.77
C LEU A 360 35.39 -13.67 11.78
N SER A 361 34.10 -13.32 11.82
CA SER A 361 33.07 -13.92 12.66
C SER A 361 31.88 -14.35 11.81
N ALA A 362 31.28 -15.49 12.16
CA ALA A 362 30.11 -15.98 11.45
C ALA A 362 28.94 -15.01 11.60
N ILE A 363 28.33 -14.64 10.47
CA ILE A 363 27.27 -13.64 10.44
C ILE A 363 26.38 -13.80 9.21
N MET A 364 25.12 -13.41 9.36
CA MET A 364 24.16 -13.28 8.27
C MET A 364 24.00 -11.81 7.94
N ILE A 365 24.08 -11.46 6.66
CA ILE A 365 23.96 -10.08 6.17
C ILE A 365 22.95 -10.04 5.03
N THR A 366 22.02 -9.10 5.05
CA THR A 366 21.18 -8.76 3.89
C THR A 366 21.62 -7.41 3.35
N THR A 367 21.82 -7.32 2.04
CA THR A 367 22.28 -6.09 1.36
C THR A 367 21.40 -5.72 0.18
N GLN A 368 21.24 -4.41 -0.06
CA GLN A 368 20.48 -3.84 -1.17
C GLN A 368 21.13 -2.56 -1.69
N PHE A 369 20.97 -2.31 -2.99
CA PHE A 369 21.44 -1.14 -3.70
C PHE A 369 20.28 -0.29 -4.23
N ALA A 370 20.36 1.05 -4.11
CA ALA A 370 19.37 1.97 -4.65
C ALA A 370 20.01 3.18 -5.39
N MET A 371 19.27 3.71 -6.37
CA MET A 371 19.70 4.83 -7.20
C MET A 371 18.57 5.78 -7.60
N PHE A 372 18.95 7.01 -7.96
CA PHE A 372 17.99 8.10 -8.19
C PHE A 372 17.69 8.04 -9.66
N ASP A 373 16.44 7.73 -9.97
CA ASP A 373 15.98 7.68 -11.33
C ASP A 373 15.06 8.88 -11.55
N PRO A 374 15.54 9.98 -12.15
CA PRO A 374 14.72 11.15 -12.42
C PRO A 374 13.59 10.87 -13.43
N SER A 375 13.60 9.71 -14.11
CA SER A 375 12.54 9.25 -14.99
C SER A 375 11.54 8.31 -14.32
N SER A 376 11.84 7.85 -13.09
CA SER A 376 10.92 7.08 -12.25
C SER A 376 9.84 8.00 -11.64
N PRO A 377 8.55 7.61 -11.68
CA PRO A 377 7.49 8.32 -10.97
C PRO A 377 7.74 8.45 -9.46
N ASP A 378 8.47 7.50 -8.89
CA ASP A 378 8.79 7.43 -7.46
C ASP A 378 10.13 8.14 -7.14
N GLY A 379 10.90 8.53 -8.17
CA GLY A 379 12.20 9.18 -8.05
C GLY A 379 13.37 8.24 -7.74
N PHE A 380 13.14 6.94 -7.58
CA PHE A 380 14.19 5.98 -7.25
C PHE A 380 13.96 4.58 -7.82
N SER A 381 15.04 3.81 -7.89
CA SER A 381 15.07 2.40 -8.30
C SER A 381 15.99 1.61 -7.35
N ALA A 382 15.57 0.42 -6.93
CA ALA A 382 16.31 -0.45 -6.02
C ALA A 382 16.57 -1.84 -6.65
N SER A 383 17.64 -2.52 -6.21
CA SER A 383 17.94 -3.90 -6.58
C SER A 383 17.15 -4.90 -5.75
N GLY A 384 17.04 -6.15 -6.21
CA GLY A 384 16.63 -7.24 -5.31
C GLY A 384 17.61 -7.38 -4.14
N PRO A 385 17.15 -7.75 -2.93
CA PRO A 385 18.04 -8.00 -1.81
C PRO A 385 18.89 -9.27 -2.05
N ALA A 386 20.11 -9.27 -1.52
CA ALA A 386 20.99 -10.44 -1.51
C ALA A 386 21.39 -10.80 -0.08
N ASP A 387 21.23 -12.08 0.28
CA ASP A 387 21.62 -12.61 1.58
C ASP A 387 23.01 -13.22 1.49
N ILE A 388 23.87 -12.85 2.43
CA ILE A 388 25.24 -13.30 2.56
C ILE A 388 25.38 -14.01 3.90
N THR A 389 25.75 -15.27 3.83
CA THR A 389 26.09 -16.09 4.98
C THR A 389 27.60 -16.21 5.07
N VAL A 390 28.19 -15.78 6.18
CA VAL A 390 29.63 -15.92 6.42
C VAL A 390 29.84 -16.99 7.47
N GLN A 391 30.57 -18.06 7.14
CA GLN A 391 30.77 -19.22 8.00
C GLN A 391 32.21 -19.75 7.97
#